data_AF-A0A538IZ93-F1
#
_entry.id   AF-A0A538IZ93-F1
#
_cell.length_a   1.000
_cell.length_b   1.000
_cell.length_c   1.000
_cell.angle_alpha   90.00
_cell.angle_beta   90.00
_cell.angle_gamma   90.00
#
_symmetry.space_group_name_H-M   'P 1'
#
loop_
_entity.id
_entity.type
_entity.pdbx_description
1 polymer ?
#
loop_
_entity_poly.entity_id
_entity_poly.type
_entity_poly.pdbx_seq_one_letter_code
_entity_poly.pdbx_strand_id
1 'polypeptide(L)'
;MPSRKQRRRREKSFRHEYGFVTYDDEGNEVEVDPAEVRPAKPKSATGKGGRALREPPKPSWNRSLRRGGIWGGVMFVVVVFFFKGQSLPGRIAVGVLYAAAFVPLTYWIDRLAYRNYLRRSGKS
;
A
#
# COMPACT_ATOMS: atom_id res chain seq x y z
N MET A 1 21.84 -16.67 10.31
CA MET A 1 22.17 -15.63 9.29
C MET A 1 21.02 -14.61 9.18
N PRO A 2 21.26 -13.30 9.37
CA PRO A 2 20.22 -12.27 9.18
C PRO A 2 19.78 -12.15 7.72
N SER A 3 18.48 -12.00 7.49
CA SER A 3 17.87 -11.90 6.15
C SER A 3 18.34 -10.64 5.39
N ARG A 4 18.30 -10.69 4.04
CA ARG A 4 18.63 -9.53 3.17
C ARG A 4 17.90 -8.25 3.58
N LYS A 5 16.66 -8.36 4.04
CA LYS A 5 15.84 -7.23 4.50
C LYS A 5 16.32 -6.64 5.82
N GLN A 6 16.83 -7.46 6.74
CA GLN A 6 17.41 -7.02 8.00
C GLN A 6 18.76 -6.31 7.78
N ARG A 7 19.61 -6.84 6.88
CA ARG A 7 20.89 -6.21 6.51
C ARG A 7 20.67 -4.81 5.92
N ARG A 8 19.75 -4.68 4.96
CA ARG A 8 19.40 -3.39 4.33
C ARG A 8 18.79 -2.37 5.31
N ARG A 9 18.15 -2.82 6.39
CA ARG A 9 17.67 -1.92 7.46
C ARG A 9 18.82 -1.41 8.33
N ARG A 10 19.78 -2.28 8.68
CA ARG A 10 20.99 -1.90 9.40
C ARG A 10 21.88 -0.94 8.60
N GLU A 11 22.11 -1.22 7.32
CA GLU A 11 22.85 -0.29 6.43
C GLU A 11 22.20 1.10 6.29
N LYS A 12 20.90 1.23 6.59
CA LYS A 12 20.20 2.52 6.60
C LYS A 12 20.37 3.25 7.94
N SER A 13 20.54 2.54 9.05
CA SER A 13 20.79 3.17 10.34
C SER A 13 22.20 3.75 10.42
N PHE A 14 23.20 3.02 9.92
CA PHE A 14 24.61 3.47 9.92
C PHE A 14 24.91 4.64 8.97
N ARG A 15 23.96 5.05 8.13
CA ARG A 15 24.17 6.08 7.09
C ARG A 15 24.20 7.53 7.60
N HIS A 16 24.04 7.75 8.90
CA HIS A 16 23.90 9.08 9.52
C HIS A 16 24.96 9.32 10.60
N GLU A 17 26.02 8.52 10.60
CA GLU A 17 27.20 8.75 11.43
C GLU A 17 28.14 9.68 10.64
N TYR A 18 27.84 10.98 10.66
CA TYR A 18 28.77 12.02 10.20
C TYR A 18 29.21 12.83 11.42
N GLY A 19 30.51 13.02 11.59
CA GLY A 19 31.05 14.00 12.55
C GLY A 19 30.80 15.42 12.05
N PHE A 20 30.43 16.34 12.93
CA PHE A 20 30.33 17.75 12.59
C PHE A 20 31.72 18.38 12.74
N VAL A 21 32.29 18.89 11.64
CA VAL A 21 33.59 19.57 11.63
C VAL A 21 33.35 21.03 11.26
N THR A 22 33.99 21.94 12.00
CA THR A 22 34.06 23.36 11.64
C THR A 22 35.50 23.73 11.35
N TYR A 23 35.71 24.72 10.48
CA TYR A 23 37.03 25.28 10.21
C TYR A 23 37.27 26.45 11.16
N ASP A 24 38.45 26.49 11.78
CA ASP A 24 38.90 27.64 12.55
C ASP A 24 39.40 28.79 11.64
N ASP A 25 39.75 29.94 12.23
CA ASP A 25 40.20 31.13 11.49
C ASP A 25 41.54 30.93 10.76
N GLU A 26 42.25 29.84 11.04
CA GLU A 26 43.52 29.43 10.40
C GLU A 26 43.32 28.33 9.35
N GLY A 27 42.07 27.85 9.18
CA GLY A 27 41.68 26.85 8.18
C GLY A 27 41.85 25.39 8.61
N ASN A 28 42.08 25.10 9.89
CA ASN A 28 42.20 23.73 10.40
C ASN A 28 40.83 23.13 10.73
N GLU A 29 40.70 21.82 10.49
CA GLU A 29 39.51 21.04 10.82
C GLU A 29 39.45 20.74 12.33
N VAL A 30 38.48 21.33 13.04
CA VAL A 30 38.24 21.06 14.46
C VAL A 30 36.93 20.27 14.61
N GLU A 31 37.00 19.11 15.25
CA GLU A 31 35.82 18.30 15.58
C GLU A 31 34.98 19.03 16.63
N VAL A 32 33.71 19.31 16.30
CA VAL A 32 32.78 19.97 17.22
C VAL A 32 31.97 18.91 17.95
N ASP A 33 31.95 18.99 19.28
CA ASP A 33 31.10 18.12 20.10
C ASP A 33 29.63 18.31 19.67
N PRO A 34 28.93 17.25 19.23
CA PRO A 34 27.53 17.34 18.81
C PRO A 34 26.58 17.90 19.89
N ALA A 35 27.01 17.99 21.15
CA ALA A 35 26.28 18.66 22.23
C ALA A 35 26.18 20.19 22.08
N GLU A 36 27.16 20.85 21.45
CA GLU A 36 27.21 22.31 21.31
C GLU A 36 26.44 22.83 20.08
N VAL A 37 26.18 21.98 19.09
CA VAL A 37 25.64 22.39 17.77
C VAL A 37 24.11 22.56 17.75
N ARG A 38 23.35 22.05 18.73
CA ARG A 38 21.90 22.33 18.91
C ARG A 38 21.38 21.77 20.23
N PRO A 39 20.48 22.48 20.97
CA PRO A 39 19.70 21.83 22.00
C PRO A 39 18.85 20.73 21.35
N ALA A 40 19.02 19.50 21.81
CA ALA A 40 18.27 18.34 21.33
C ALA A 40 16.77 18.55 21.63
N LYS A 41 16.03 19.16 20.69
CA LYS A 41 14.58 19.05 20.67
C LYS A 41 14.26 17.55 20.66
N PRO A 42 13.43 17.04 21.59
CA PRO A 42 13.06 15.64 21.57
C PRO A 42 12.48 15.36 20.19
N LYS A 43 13.16 14.52 19.41
CA LYS A 43 12.61 13.94 18.20
C LYS A 43 11.44 13.09 18.68
N SER A 44 10.26 13.68 18.76
CA SER A 44 9.03 12.92 18.80
C SER A 44 9.15 11.96 17.64
N ALA A 45 9.17 10.67 17.94
CA ALA A 45 9.14 9.63 16.94
C ALA A 45 7.87 9.90 16.13
N THR A 46 8.03 10.63 15.03
CA THR A 46 6.94 10.91 14.10
C THR A 46 6.70 9.56 13.44
N GLY A 47 5.87 8.77 14.12
CA GLY A 47 5.43 7.46 13.70
C GLY A 47 4.95 7.65 12.29
N LYS A 48 5.74 7.10 11.36
CA LYS A 48 5.57 7.09 9.91
C LYS A 48 4.14 7.46 9.56
N GLY A 49 3.93 8.76 9.29
CA GLY A 49 2.62 9.41 9.27
C GLY A 49 1.57 8.48 8.70
N GLY A 50 0.73 7.95 9.60
CA GLY A 50 -0.50 7.32 9.21
C GLY A 50 -1.25 8.38 8.43
N ARG A 51 -1.25 8.28 7.10
CA ARG A 51 -2.32 8.86 6.30
C ARG A 51 -3.58 8.49 7.05
N ALA A 52 -4.32 9.49 7.54
CA ALA A 52 -5.60 9.30 8.20
C ALA A 52 -6.29 8.18 7.45
N LEU A 53 -6.38 7.02 8.11
CA LEU A 53 -6.71 5.77 7.45
C LEU A 53 -8.20 5.94 7.13
N ARG A 54 -8.50 6.52 5.96
CA ARG A 54 -9.85 6.95 5.57
C ARG A 54 -10.72 5.73 5.81
N GLU A 55 -11.68 5.85 6.73
CA GLU A 55 -12.43 4.68 7.19
C GLU A 55 -12.99 3.99 5.95
N PRO A 56 -12.51 2.78 5.60
CA PRO A 56 -13.01 2.11 4.43
C PRO A 56 -14.50 1.87 4.69
N PRO A 57 -15.38 2.23 3.74
CA PRO A 57 -16.80 1.99 3.89
C PRO A 57 -17.04 0.54 4.26
N LYS A 58 -17.94 0.29 5.21
CA LYS A 58 -18.28 -1.06 5.68
C LYS A 58 -18.53 -1.96 4.46
N PRO A 59 -17.94 -3.17 4.41
CA PRO A 59 -18.09 -4.07 3.27
C PRO A 59 -19.59 -4.38 3.10
N SER A 60 -20.17 -3.96 1.98
CA SER A 60 -21.57 -4.20 1.67
C SER A 60 -21.68 -4.89 0.32
N TRP A 61 -22.58 -5.88 0.26
CA TRP A 61 -22.93 -6.61 -0.97
C TRP A 61 -23.39 -5.68 -2.09
N ASN A 62 -24.03 -4.57 -1.72
CA ASN A 62 -24.49 -3.57 -2.68
C ASN A 62 -23.30 -2.89 -3.39
N ARG A 63 -22.18 -2.67 -2.67
CA ARG A 63 -20.98 -2.07 -3.23
C ARG A 63 -20.19 -3.04 -4.12
N SER A 64 -20.09 -4.30 -3.72
CA SER A 64 -19.44 -5.34 -4.54
C SER A 64 -20.24 -5.61 -5.81
N LEU A 65 -21.58 -5.59 -5.78
CA LEU A 65 -22.40 -5.65 -6.99
C LEU A 65 -22.17 -4.44 -7.90
N ARG A 66 -22.11 -3.23 -7.35
CA ARG A 66 -21.90 -2.01 -8.16
C ARG A 66 -20.52 -1.95 -8.81
N ARG A 67 -19.46 -2.34 -8.08
CA ARG A 67 -18.08 -2.36 -8.59
C ARG A 67 -17.78 -3.60 -9.43
N GLY A 68 -18.25 -4.76 -9.00
CA GLY A 68 -18.18 -6.02 -9.73
C GLY A 68 -18.99 -5.99 -11.00
N GLY A 69 -20.11 -5.26 -11.04
CA GLY A 69 -20.90 -5.04 -12.25
C GLY A 69 -20.18 -4.20 -13.31
N ILE A 70 -19.42 -3.17 -12.90
CA ILE A 70 -18.60 -2.38 -13.84
C ILE A 70 -17.52 -3.27 -14.48
N TRP A 71 -16.71 -3.94 -13.66
CA TRP A 71 -15.63 -4.80 -14.16
C TRP A 71 -16.16 -6.05 -14.88
N GLY A 72 -17.22 -6.65 -14.37
CA GLY A 72 -17.91 -7.78 -14.97
C GLY A 72 -18.56 -7.41 -16.31
N GLY A 73 -19.12 -6.20 -16.44
CA GLY A 73 -19.64 -5.68 -17.70
C GLY A 73 -18.55 -5.46 -18.74
N VAL A 74 -17.40 -4.91 -18.34
CA VAL A 74 -16.22 -4.81 -19.24
C VAL A 74 -15.76 -6.20 -19.68
N MET A 75 -15.64 -7.14 -18.74
CA MET A 75 -15.25 -8.53 -19.05
C MET A 75 -16.26 -9.20 -19.98
N PHE A 76 -17.56 -8.97 -19.78
CA PHE A 76 -18.63 -9.46 -20.64
C PHE A 76 -18.45 -8.98 -22.08
N VAL A 77 -18.19 -7.68 -22.28
CA VAL A 77 -17.93 -7.11 -23.61
C VAL A 77 -16.70 -7.79 -24.23
N VAL A 78 -15.61 -7.92 -23.47
CA VAL A 78 -14.39 -8.60 -23.96
C VAL A 78 -14.71 -10.03 -24.41
N VAL A 79 -15.42 -10.82 -23.61
CA VAL A 79 -15.78 -12.21 -23.95
C VAL A 79 -16.64 -12.28 -25.22
N VAL A 80 -17.65 -11.42 -25.33
CA VAL A 80 -18.55 -11.41 -26.50
C VAL A 80 -17.80 -11.08 -27.80
N PHE A 81 -16.84 -10.15 -27.74
CA PHE A 81 -16.04 -9.74 -28.89
C PHE A 81 -14.82 -10.62 -29.17
N PHE A 82 -14.31 -11.33 -28.18
CA PHE A 82 -13.17 -12.24 -28.32
C PHE A 82 -13.60 -13.60 -28.91
N PHE A 83 -14.74 -14.14 -28.47
CA PHE A 83 -15.23 -15.45 -28.92
C PHE A 83 -16.08 -15.37 -30.21
N LYS A 84 -15.53 -14.75 -31.28
CA LYS A 84 -16.26 -14.57 -32.56
C LYS A 84 -16.59 -15.86 -33.32
N GLY A 85 -16.06 -17.02 -32.90
CA GLY A 85 -16.35 -18.33 -33.51
C GLY A 85 -17.51 -19.11 -32.90
N GLN A 86 -18.09 -18.65 -31.78
CA GLN A 86 -19.19 -19.34 -31.08
C GLN A 86 -20.56 -18.77 -31.48
N SER A 87 -21.66 -19.47 -31.21
CA SER A 87 -23.00 -18.89 -31.40
C SER A 87 -23.23 -17.69 -30.48
N LEU A 88 -24.02 -16.70 -30.90
CA LEU A 88 -24.31 -15.50 -30.09
C LEU A 88 -24.87 -15.84 -28.70
N PRO A 89 -25.82 -16.79 -28.54
CA PRO A 89 -26.29 -17.22 -27.22
C PRO A 89 -25.18 -17.82 -26.36
N GLY A 90 -24.27 -18.62 -26.96
CA GLY A 90 -23.14 -19.21 -26.25
C GLY A 90 -22.19 -18.15 -25.68
N ARG A 91 -21.88 -17.12 -26.47
CA ARG A 91 -21.03 -16.00 -26.02
C ARG A 91 -21.66 -15.23 -24.87
N ILE A 92 -22.96 -14.98 -24.94
CA ILE A 92 -23.70 -14.27 -23.89
C ILE A 92 -23.71 -15.11 -22.61
N ALA A 93 -24.01 -16.41 -22.70
CA ALA A 93 -24.02 -17.31 -21.55
C ALA A 93 -22.64 -17.37 -20.85
N VAL A 94 -21.57 -17.55 -21.63
CA VAL A 94 -20.20 -17.55 -21.10
C VAL A 94 -19.84 -16.20 -20.51
N GLY A 95 -20.16 -15.10 -21.20
CA GLY A 95 -19.90 -13.75 -20.71
C GLY A 95 -20.57 -13.47 -19.38
N VAL A 96 -21.85 -13.85 -19.22
CA VAL A 96 -22.60 -13.68 -17.98
C VAL A 96 -21.99 -14.53 -16.86
N LEU A 97 -21.60 -15.77 -17.16
CA LEU A 97 -20.94 -16.64 -16.18
C LEU A 97 -19.63 -16.02 -15.65
N TYR A 98 -18.80 -15.49 -16.55
CA TYR A 98 -17.57 -14.80 -16.17
C TYR A 98 -17.86 -13.51 -15.37
N ALA A 99 -18.84 -12.71 -15.81
CA ALA A 99 -19.23 -11.50 -15.09
C ALA A 99 -19.76 -11.81 -13.68
N ALA A 100 -20.53 -12.88 -13.53
CA ALA A 100 -21.05 -13.33 -12.23
C ALA A 100 -19.92 -13.76 -11.28
N ALA A 101 -18.86 -14.41 -11.80
CA ALA A 101 -17.70 -14.81 -11.01
C ALA A 101 -16.93 -13.62 -10.40
N PHE A 102 -17.04 -12.42 -10.99
CA PHE A 102 -16.43 -11.20 -10.42
C PHE A 102 -17.11 -10.70 -9.15
N VAL A 103 -18.39 -11.01 -8.94
CA VAL A 103 -19.16 -10.57 -7.77
C VAL A 103 -18.61 -11.15 -6.46
N PRO A 104 -18.44 -12.48 -6.30
CA PRO A 104 -17.87 -13.05 -5.08
C PRO A 104 -16.38 -12.67 -4.90
N LEU A 105 -15.63 -12.55 -6.00
CA LEU A 105 -14.22 -12.13 -5.95
C LEU A 105 -14.08 -10.70 -5.40
N THR A 106 -14.88 -9.76 -5.89
CA THR A 106 -14.83 -8.36 -5.42
C THR A 106 -15.28 -8.23 -3.96
N TYR A 107 -16.29 -8.98 -3.54
CA TYR A 107 -16.69 -9.07 -2.13
C TYR A 107 -15.54 -9.57 -1.24
N TRP A 108 -14.82 -10.60 -1.68
CA TRP A 108 -13.70 -11.15 -0.92
C TRP A 108 -12.54 -10.14 -0.77
N ILE A 109 -12.21 -9.40 -1.83
CA ILE A 109 -11.20 -8.34 -1.79
C ILE A 109 -11.62 -7.23 -0.80
N ASP A 110 -12.88 -6.78 -0.85
CA ASP A 110 -13.40 -5.78 0.08
C ASP A 110 -13.34 -6.27 1.54
N ARG A 111 -13.63 -7.56 1.79
CA ARG A 111 -13.51 -8.19 3.10
C ARG A 111 -12.07 -8.23 3.61
N LEU A 112 -11.11 -8.57 2.75
CA LEU A 112 -9.69 -8.57 3.10
C LEU A 112 -9.17 -7.16 3.37
N ALA A 113 -9.58 -6.17 2.57
CA ALA A 113 -9.24 -4.77 2.78
C ALA A 113 -9.75 -4.27 4.13
N TYR A 114 -10.99 -4.58 4.48
CA TYR A 114 -11.59 -4.24 5.78
C TYR A 114 -10.86 -4.93 6.95
N ARG A 115 -10.50 -6.21 6.81
CA ARG A 115 -9.74 -6.94 7.83
C ARG A 115 -8.33 -6.35 8.03
N ASN A 116 -7.66 -5.97 6.94
CA ASN A 116 -6.35 -5.33 7.00
C ASN A 116 -6.43 -3.92 7.61
N TYR A 117 -7.55 -3.21 7.39
CA TYR A 117 -7.81 -1.94 8.05
C TYR A 117 -7.96 -2.10 9.57
N LEU A 118 -8.80 -3.03 10.03
CA LEU A 118 -9.00 -3.29 11.47
C LEU A 118 -7.68 -3.65 12.18
N ARG A 119 -6.86 -4.49 11.56
CA ARG A 119 -5.52 -4.85 12.08
C ARG A 119 -4.56 -3.66 12.18
N ARG A 120 -4.75 -2.63 11.36
CA ARG A 120 -3.89 -1.42 11.33
C ARG A 120 -4.44 -0.28 12.18
N SER A 121 -5.75 -0.25 12.44
CA SER A 121 -6.40 0.80 13.22
C SER A 121 -6.45 0.49 14.73
N GLY A 122 -6.00 -0.68 15.16
CA GLY A 122 -5.94 -1.05 16.59
C GLY A 122 -7.30 -1.25 17.26
N LYS A 123 -8.39 -1.30 16.47
CA LYS A 123 -9.76 -1.57 16.92
C LYS A 123 -10.08 -3.08 16.99
N SER A 124 -9.10 -3.92 17.32
CA SER A 124 -9.24 -5.39 17.37
C SER A 124 -9.89 -5.88 18.64
#